data_AF-A0A6J7VEA9-F1
#
_entry.id   AF-A0A6J7VEA9-F1
#
_cell.length_a   1.000
_cell.length_b   1.000
_cell.length_c   1.000
_cell.angle_alpha   90.00
_cell.angle_beta   90.00
_cell.angle_gamma   90.00
#
_symmetry.space_group_name_H-M   'P 1'
#
loop_
_entity.id
_entity.type
_entity.pdbx_description
1 polymer ?
#
loop_
_entity_poly.entity_id
_entity_poly.type
_entity_poly.pdbx_seq_one_letter_code
_entity_poly.pdbx_strand_id
1 'polypeptide(L)'
;MIKIVGMLGRQQLLPDALKFPAGIICQDAKQTAISLKRLQDFVANPGIEMGSDVKGAVEASLRNLATAKAENPSARLTLVIASDLVDEVSLTLPRRLKGIDSNGVCEMAVQDAGNVANDYSSVNVVIVGARNSKVNVKTLDQVQAYWTCYLNQIGITNVTEQSDLSGF
;
A
#
# COMPACT_ATOMS: atom_id res chain seq x y z
N MET A 1 40.92 38.90 -1.38
CA MET A 1 39.47 39.17 -1.56
C MET A 1 39.10 38.78 -3.00
N ILE A 2 37.96 38.11 -3.17
CA ILE A 2 37.25 37.86 -4.45
C ILE A 2 37.86 36.81 -5.40
N LYS A 3 37.57 35.52 -5.17
CA LYS A 3 37.55 34.52 -6.27
C LYS A 3 36.65 33.29 -6.03
N ILE A 4 35.60 33.42 -5.22
CA ILE A 4 34.60 32.35 -4.98
C ILE A 4 33.16 32.82 -5.27
N VAL A 5 32.95 34.09 -5.60
CA VAL A 5 31.61 34.63 -5.95
C VAL A 5 31.29 34.49 -7.46
N GLY A 6 32.14 33.82 -8.23
CA GLY A 6 31.93 33.62 -9.67
C GLY A 6 31.16 32.34 -10.05
N MET A 7 31.04 31.36 -9.15
CA MET A 7 30.42 30.06 -9.49
C MET A 7 28.95 29.95 -9.08
N LEU A 8 28.45 30.83 -8.21
CA LEU A 8 27.02 30.84 -7.81
C LEU A 8 26.12 31.49 -8.88
N GLY A 9 26.68 32.28 -9.80
CA GLY A 9 25.91 32.97 -10.85
C GLY A 9 25.82 32.25 -12.19
N ARG A 10 26.39 31.04 -12.32
CA ARG A 10 26.36 30.24 -13.57
C ARG A 10 25.73 28.86 -13.41
N GLN A 11 24.87 28.67 -12.40
CA GLN A 11 23.74 27.75 -12.58
C GLN A 11 22.72 28.43 -13.51
N GLN A 12 23.15 28.72 -14.74
CA GLN A 12 22.23 28.71 -15.86
C GLN A 12 21.64 27.31 -15.84
N LEU A 13 20.40 27.24 -15.40
CA LEU A 13 19.51 26.12 -15.53
C LEU A 13 19.56 25.68 -16.99
N LEU A 14 20.48 24.77 -17.32
CA LEU A 14 20.49 24.13 -18.62
C LEU A 14 19.09 23.50 -18.76
N PRO A 15 18.32 23.82 -19.80
CA PRO A 15 16.99 23.25 -20.00
C PRO A 15 17.01 21.72 -19.88
N ASP A 16 18.11 21.09 -20.28
CA ASP A 16 18.34 19.66 -20.14
C ASP A 16 18.47 19.18 -18.68
N ALA A 17 19.10 19.96 -17.80
CA ALA A 17 19.22 19.65 -16.38
C ALA A 17 17.87 19.77 -15.63
N LEU A 18 16.97 20.63 -16.12
CA LEU A 18 15.62 20.79 -15.60
C LEU A 18 14.61 19.82 -16.22
N LYS A 19 14.91 19.23 -17.38
CA LYS A 19 14.00 18.35 -18.11
C LYS A 19 13.63 17.10 -17.33
N PHE A 20 14.59 16.52 -16.61
CA PHE A 20 14.36 15.31 -15.82
C PHE A 20 13.54 15.59 -14.55
N PRO A 21 13.90 16.58 -13.69
CA PRO A 21 13.05 16.99 -12.57
C PRO A 21 11.65 17.45 -12.99
N ALA A 22 11.54 18.24 -14.07
CA ALA A 22 10.25 18.70 -14.58
C ALA A 22 9.41 17.53 -15.13
N GLY A 23 10.05 16.52 -15.73
CA GLY A 23 9.39 15.29 -16.16
C GLY A 23 8.77 14.52 -14.99
N ILE A 24 9.49 14.39 -13.88
CA ILE A 24 8.99 13.76 -12.65
C ILE A 24 7.80 14.57 -12.09
N ILE A 25 7.97 15.88 -11.93
CA ILE A 25 6.90 16.76 -11.40
C ILE A 25 5.64 16.69 -12.29
N CYS A 26 5.79 16.68 -13.61
CA CYS A 26 4.66 16.58 -14.54
C CYS A 26 3.99 15.19 -14.48
N GLN A 27 4.76 14.11 -14.31
CA GLN A 27 4.20 12.77 -14.13
C GLN A 27 3.44 12.67 -12.81
N ASP A 28 4.00 13.18 -11.72
CA ASP A 28 3.36 13.22 -10.40
C ASP A 28 2.09 14.07 -10.44
N ALA A 29 2.13 15.24 -11.09
CA ALA A 29 0.96 16.10 -11.28
C ALA A 29 -0.12 15.40 -12.12
N LYS A 30 0.26 14.67 -13.17
CA LYS A 30 -0.66 13.89 -14.01
C LYS A 30 -1.31 12.76 -13.21
N GLN A 31 -0.54 12.02 -12.42
CA GLN A 31 -1.07 10.97 -11.55
C GLN A 31 -1.98 11.55 -10.47
N THR A 32 -1.58 12.67 -9.86
CA THR A 32 -2.39 13.38 -8.87
C THR A 32 -3.72 13.84 -9.47
N ALA A 33 -3.73 14.38 -10.69
CA ALA A 33 -4.96 14.80 -11.37
C ALA A 33 -5.87 13.61 -11.72
N ILE A 34 -5.31 12.47 -12.13
CA ILE A 34 -6.06 11.25 -12.40
C ILE A 34 -6.68 10.70 -11.10
N SER A 35 -5.90 10.65 -10.02
CA SER A 35 -6.37 10.21 -8.70
C SER A 35 -7.44 11.14 -8.14
N LEU A 36 -7.28 12.46 -8.29
CA LEU A 36 -8.28 13.45 -7.90
C LEU A 36 -9.58 13.26 -8.68
N LYS A 37 -9.49 13.04 -9.99
CA LYS A 37 -10.67 12.77 -10.83
C LYS A 37 -11.38 11.48 -10.40
N ARG A 38 -10.62 10.40 -10.14
CA ARG A 38 -11.17 9.14 -9.61
C ARG A 38 -11.88 9.33 -8.27
N LEU A 39 -11.30 10.14 -7.38
CA LEU A 39 -11.94 10.50 -6.10
C LEU A 39 -13.21 11.32 -6.30
N GLN A 40 -13.20 12.30 -7.21
CA GLN A 40 -14.38 13.10 -7.53
C GLN A 40 -15.48 12.26 -8.17
N ASP A 41 -15.12 11.37 -9.10
CA ASP A 41 -16.03 10.42 -9.75
C ASP A 41 -16.63 9.45 -8.72
N PHE A 42 -15.83 8.99 -7.75
CA PHE A 42 -16.31 8.18 -6.62
C PHE A 42 -17.24 8.94 -5.68
N VAL A 43 -16.91 10.19 -5.31
CA VAL A 43 -17.78 11.04 -4.48
C VAL A 43 -19.11 11.32 -5.18
N ALA A 44 -19.08 11.55 -6.49
CA ALA A 44 -20.27 11.83 -7.30
C ALA A 44 -21.11 10.57 -7.58
N ASN A 45 -20.47 9.40 -7.66
CA ASN A 45 -21.11 8.11 -7.88
C ASN A 45 -20.45 7.02 -7.02
N PRO A 46 -20.82 6.92 -5.74
CA PRO A 46 -20.22 5.94 -4.81
C PRO A 46 -20.54 4.48 -5.14
N GLY A 47 -21.37 4.23 -6.17
CA GLY A 47 -21.70 2.91 -6.71
C GLY A 47 -20.84 2.44 -7.88
N ILE A 48 -19.89 3.26 -8.37
CA ILE A 48 -18.89 2.78 -9.34
C ILE A 48 -17.88 1.94 -8.56
N GLU A 49 -17.75 0.67 -8.92
CA GLU A 49 -16.68 -0.20 -8.43
C GLU A 49 -15.33 0.40 -8.87
N MET A 50 -14.74 1.25 -8.03
CA MET A 50 -13.29 1.41 -8.08
C MET A 50 -12.72 0.07 -7.67
N GLY A 51 -12.18 -0.67 -8.63
CA GLY A 51 -11.43 -1.88 -8.34
C GLY A 51 -10.42 -1.56 -7.25
N SER A 52 -10.49 -2.33 -6.17
CA SER A 52 -9.67 -2.11 -4.98
C SER A 52 -8.26 -2.63 -5.25
N ASP A 53 -7.25 -1.75 -5.20
CA ASP A 53 -5.83 -2.11 -5.30
C ASP A 53 -5.22 -2.22 -3.89
N VAL A 54 -5.64 -3.26 -3.17
CA VAL A 54 -5.21 -3.48 -1.78
C VAL A 54 -3.72 -3.79 -1.73
N LYS A 55 -3.21 -4.62 -2.64
CA LYS A 55 -1.80 -4.97 -2.69
C LYS A 55 -0.92 -3.76 -2.91
N GLY A 56 -1.26 -2.90 -3.88
CA GLY A 56 -0.52 -1.65 -4.09
C GLY A 56 -0.51 -0.77 -2.84
N ALA A 57 -1.66 -0.63 -2.17
CA ALA A 57 -1.77 0.17 -0.95
C ALA A 57 -0.95 -0.40 0.22
N VAL A 58 -0.99 -1.73 0.44
CA VAL A 58 -0.23 -2.41 1.48
C VAL A 58 1.27 -2.28 1.22
N GLU A 59 1.73 -2.58 0.00
CA GLU A 59 3.15 -2.50 -0.36
C GLU A 59 3.71 -1.08 -0.26
N ALA A 60 2.96 -0.08 -0.73
CA ALA A 60 3.36 1.31 -0.62
C ALA A 60 3.46 1.75 0.85
N SER A 61 2.49 1.35 1.67
CA SER A 61 2.49 1.65 3.11
C SER A 61 3.69 1.01 3.81
N LEU A 62 3.98 -0.26 3.54
CA LEU A 62 5.11 -0.96 4.13
C LEU A 62 6.45 -0.36 3.72
N ARG A 63 6.61 0.06 2.45
CA ARG A 63 7.82 0.77 2.01
C ARG A 63 7.99 2.09 2.75
N ASN A 64 6.92 2.87 2.90
CA ASN A 64 6.96 4.13 3.66
C ASN A 64 7.34 3.88 5.13
N LEU A 65 6.82 2.82 5.74
CA LEU A 65 7.17 2.43 7.11
C LEU A 65 8.65 1.99 7.22
N ALA A 66 9.17 1.25 6.24
CA ALA A 66 10.59 0.89 6.20
C ALA A 66 11.49 2.12 6.10
N THR A 67 11.12 3.10 5.27
CA THR A 67 11.83 4.40 5.20
C THR A 67 11.75 5.15 6.54
N ALA A 68 10.57 5.25 7.15
CA ALA A 68 10.40 5.89 8.45
C ALA A 68 11.22 5.20 9.56
N LYS A 69 11.35 3.86 9.51
CA LYS A 69 12.20 3.09 10.43
C LYS A 69 13.68 3.40 10.26
N ALA A 70 14.13 3.55 9.01
CA ALA A 70 15.52 3.89 8.71
C ALA A 70 15.87 5.30 9.23
N GLU A 71 14.93 6.25 9.13
CA GLU A 71 15.09 7.60 9.66
C GLU A 71 14.96 7.67 11.19
N ASN A 72 14.11 6.83 11.78
CA ASN A 72 13.94 6.72 13.22
C ASN A 72 13.96 5.26 13.71
N PRO A 73 15.17 4.71 13.99
CA PRO A 73 15.31 3.33 14.41
C PRO A 73 14.59 2.98 15.72
N SER A 74 14.32 3.96 16.57
CA SER A 74 13.61 3.76 17.85
C SER A 74 12.08 3.72 17.72
N ALA A 75 11.53 4.11 16.56
CA ALA A 75 10.09 4.19 16.36
C ALA A 75 9.44 2.79 16.41
N ARG A 76 8.28 2.74 17.07
CA ARG A 76 7.33 1.62 16.98
C ARG A 76 6.36 1.94 15.86
N LEU A 77 6.27 1.05 14.87
CA LEU A 77 5.48 1.28 13.67
C LEU A 77 4.24 0.39 13.71
N THR A 78 3.07 1.01 13.49
CA THR A 78 1.79 0.32 13.41
C THR A 78 1.09 0.73 12.13
N LEU A 79 0.75 -0.24 11.30
CA LEU A 79 -0.06 -0.07 10.10
C LEU A 79 -1.51 -0.39 10.45
N VAL A 80 -2.39 0.60 10.34
CA VAL A 80 -3.82 0.43 10.56
C VAL A 80 -4.53 0.37 9.22
N ILE A 81 -5.29 -0.71 8.98
CA ILE A 81 -6.00 -0.95 7.72
C ILE A 81 -7.51 -1.07 8.01
N ALA A 82 -8.26 -0.05 7.63
CA ALA A 82 -9.73 -0.05 7.70
C ALA A 82 -10.33 -0.53 6.38
N SER A 83 -10.29 -1.84 6.13
CA SER A 83 -10.76 -2.44 4.87
C SER A 83 -11.02 -3.94 5.04
N ASP A 84 -11.93 -4.47 4.22
CA ASP A 84 -12.16 -5.91 4.05
C ASP A 84 -11.09 -6.59 3.17
N LEU A 85 -10.09 -5.83 2.71
CA LEU A 85 -8.91 -6.30 1.98
C LEU A 85 -9.21 -7.05 0.67
N VAL A 86 -10.41 -6.86 0.13
CA VAL A 86 -10.81 -7.41 -1.17
C VAL A 86 -10.05 -6.69 -2.27
N ASP A 87 -9.17 -7.40 -2.98
CA ASP A 87 -8.35 -6.83 -4.07
C ASP A 87 -8.92 -7.23 -5.44
N GLU A 88 -9.31 -6.26 -6.26
CA GLU A 88 -9.93 -6.47 -7.57
C GLU A 88 -9.03 -6.03 -8.74
N VAL A 89 -7.88 -5.40 -8.46
CA VAL A 89 -7.02 -4.80 -9.50
C VAL A 89 -5.72 -5.58 -9.65
N SER A 90 -4.97 -5.72 -8.58
CA SER A 90 -3.62 -6.27 -8.62
C SER A 90 -3.66 -7.79 -8.57
N LEU A 91 -4.42 -8.32 -7.61
CA LEU A 91 -4.50 -9.75 -7.37
C LEU A 91 -5.74 -10.36 -8.00
N THR A 92 -6.81 -9.61 -8.26
CA THR A 92 -8.13 -10.17 -8.66
C THR A 92 -8.56 -11.28 -7.67
N LEU A 93 -8.36 -11.00 -6.39
CA LEU A 93 -8.27 -11.98 -5.31
C LEU A 93 -9.54 -12.82 -5.17
N PRO A 94 -10.78 -12.28 -5.18
CA PRO A 94 -11.98 -13.10 -5.09
C PRO A 94 -12.11 -14.14 -6.21
N ARG A 95 -11.70 -13.79 -7.43
CA ARG A 95 -11.73 -14.71 -8.56
C ARG A 95 -10.73 -15.86 -8.37
N ARG A 96 -9.54 -15.56 -7.84
CA ARG A 96 -8.48 -16.55 -7.61
C ARG A 96 -8.78 -17.47 -6.44
N LEU A 97 -9.41 -16.96 -5.38
CA LEU A 97 -9.77 -17.75 -4.19
C LEU A 97 -10.97 -18.68 -4.41
N LYS A 98 -11.70 -18.52 -5.52
CA LYS A 98 -12.91 -19.29 -5.79
C LYS A 98 -12.61 -20.79 -5.89
N GLY A 99 -13.18 -21.56 -4.95
CA GLY A 99 -13.04 -23.02 -4.92
C GLY A 99 -11.77 -23.54 -4.26
N ILE A 100 -10.94 -22.65 -3.69
CA ILE A 100 -9.71 -23.00 -2.97
C ILE A 100 -10.03 -23.23 -1.48
N ASP A 101 -9.41 -24.24 -0.89
CA ASP A 101 -9.49 -24.53 0.54
C ASP A 101 -8.50 -23.69 1.36
N SER A 102 -8.54 -23.78 2.69
CA SER A 102 -7.72 -22.96 3.58
C SER A 102 -6.21 -23.11 3.34
N ASN A 103 -5.75 -24.32 3.00
CA ASN A 103 -4.33 -24.59 2.77
C ASN A 103 -3.87 -23.96 1.45
N GLY A 104 -4.64 -24.16 0.37
CA GLY A 104 -4.33 -23.57 -0.93
C GLY A 104 -4.37 -22.04 -0.91
N VAL A 105 -5.21 -21.43 -0.06
CA VAL A 105 -5.23 -19.97 0.13
C VAL A 105 -3.91 -19.46 0.69
N CYS A 106 -3.37 -20.11 1.72
CA CYS A 106 -2.10 -19.71 2.33
C CYS A 106 -0.90 -20.00 1.43
N GLU A 107 -0.88 -21.13 0.72
CA GLU A 107 0.16 -21.42 -0.28
C GLU A 107 0.20 -20.33 -1.37
N MET A 108 -0.97 -19.91 -1.86
CA MET A 108 -1.07 -18.83 -2.84
C MET A 108 -0.55 -17.50 -2.26
N ALA A 109 -0.91 -17.17 -1.02
CA ALA A 109 -0.45 -15.95 -0.35
C ALA A 109 1.08 -15.92 -0.19
N VAL A 110 1.67 -17.05 0.20
CA VAL A 110 3.12 -17.21 0.34
C VAL A 110 3.82 -17.04 -1.00
N GLN A 111 3.27 -17.63 -2.07
CA GLN A 111 3.80 -17.48 -3.43
C GLN A 111 3.73 -16.02 -3.92
N ASP A 112 2.60 -15.35 -3.68
CA ASP A 112 2.38 -13.97 -4.12
C ASP A 112 3.23 -12.95 -3.34
N ALA A 113 3.53 -13.24 -2.07
CA ALA A 113 4.46 -12.47 -1.25
C ALA A 113 5.90 -12.65 -1.74
N GLY A 114 6.27 -13.88 -2.15
CA GLY A 114 7.61 -14.21 -2.60
C GLY A 114 8.66 -14.07 -1.49
N ASN A 115 9.92 -13.92 -1.90
CA ASN A 115 11.04 -13.70 -0.98
C ASN A 115 11.27 -12.20 -0.81
N VAL A 116 10.46 -11.55 0.03
CA VAL A 116 10.66 -10.14 0.35
C VAL A 116 11.92 -9.99 1.22
N ALA A 117 12.89 -9.22 0.75
CA ALA A 117 14.17 -9.02 1.43
C ALA A 117 14.11 -8.04 2.62
N ASN A 118 13.00 -7.32 2.76
CA ASN A 118 12.80 -6.35 3.84
C ASN A 118 12.25 -7.05 5.08
N ASP A 119 12.90 -6.86 6.22
CA ASP A 119 12.43 -7.34 7.52
C ASP A 119 11.35 -6.39 8.07
N TYR A 120 10.08 -6.82 8.00
CA TYR A 120 8.95 -6.09 8.59
C TYR A 120 8.56 -6.60 9.99
N SER A 121 9.41 -7.40 10.65
CA SER A 121 9.12 -7.97 11.99
C SER A 121 8.79 -6.96 13.08
N SER A 122 9.25 -5.70 12.91
CA SER A 122 8.98 -4.61 13.85
C SER A 122 7.67 -3.84 13.59
N VAL A 123 6.94 -4.17 12.51
CA VAL A 123 5.66 -3.55 12.16
C VAL A 123 4.52 -4.34 12.79
N ASN A 124 3.63 -3.65 13.49
CA ASN A 124 2.34 -4.22 13.90
C ASN A 124 1.29 -3.88 12.85
N VAL A 125 0.38 -4.81 12.56
CA VAL A 125 -0.77 -4.56 11.69
C VAL A 125 -2.05 -4.67 12.49
N VAL A 126 -2.93 -3.70 12.31
CA VAL A 126 -4.27 -3.68 12.90
C VAL A 126 -5.27 -3.58 11.76
N ILE A 127 -6.07 -4.62 11.56
CA ILE A 127 -7.17 -4.63 10.60
C ILE A 127 -8.44 -4.23 11.34
N VAL A 128 -9.13 -3.20 10.85
CA VAL A 128 -10.24 -2.57 11.56
C VAL A 128 -11.51 -2.62 10.73
N GLY A 129 -12.62 -2.94 11.39
CA GLY A 129 -13.94 -2.94 10.77
C GLY A 129 -14.07 -4.01 9.69
N ALA A 130 -13.47 -5.18 9.90
CA ALA A 130 -13.60 -6.31 9.00
C ALA A 130 -15.08 -6.74 8.87
N ARG A 131 -15.46 -7.13 7.65
CA ARG A 131 -16.79 -7.59 7.22
C ARG A 131 -17.86 -6.51 7.09
N ASN A 132 -17.46 -5.29 6.74
CA ASN A 132 -18.39 -4.19 6.46
C ASN A 132 -18.83 -4.12 4.97
N SER A 133 -18.20 -4.88 4.08
CA SER A 133 -18.58 -4.94 2.67
C SER A 133 -19.79 -5.83 2.41
N LYS A 134 -20.41 -5.67 1.23
CA LYS A 134 -21.50 -6.52 0.73
C LYS A 134 -21.01 -7.85 0.14
N VAL A 135 -19.74 -8.20 0.32
CA VAL A 135 -19.14 -9.42 -0.20
C VAL A 135 -19.61 -10.63 0.61
N ASN A 136 -19.69 -11.80 -0.02
CA ASN A 136 -20.10 -13.02 0.68
C ASN A 136 -19.10 -13.37 1.80
N VAL A 137 -19.63 -13.76 2.97
CA VAL A 137 -18.84 -14.09 4.17
C VAL A 137 -17.75 -15.14 3.90
N LYS A 138 -18.03 -16.17 3.10
CA LYS A 138 -17.03 -17.18 2.75
C LYS A 138 -15.86 -16.57 1.98
N THR A 139 -16.14 -15.66 1.06
CA THR A 139 -15.09 -14.96 0.31
C THR A 139 -14.29 -14.04 1.23
N LEU A 140 -14.95 -13.35 2.16
CA LEU A 140 -14.27 -12.53 3.16
C LEU A 140 -13.34 -13.36 4.05
N ASP A 141 -13.78 -14.54 4.51
CA ASP A 141 -12.93 -15.43 5.31
C ASP A 141 -11.69 -15.91 4.52
N GLN A 142 -11.86 -16.21 3.23
CA GLN A 142 -10.73 -16.58 2.37
C GLN A 142 -9.77 -15.40 2.12
N VAL A 143 -10.30 -14.19 1.95
CA VAL A 143 -9.50 -12.96 1.79
C VAL A 143 -8.72 -12.66 3.08
N GLN A 144 -9.37 -12.79 4.23
CA GLN A 144 -8.73 -12.63 5.55
C GLN A 144 -7.57 -13.62 5.73
N ALA A 145 -7.81 -14.89 5.41
CA ALA A 145 -6.80 -15.95 5.49
C ALA A 145 -5.63 -15.69 4.53
N TYR A 146 -5.93 -15.26 3.30
CA TYR A 146 -4.92 -14.89 2.31
C TYR A 146 -4.00 -13.80 2.86
N TRP A 147 -4.56 -12.67 3.30
CA TRP A 147 -3.75 -11.53 3.77
C TRP A 147 -2.99 -11.84 5.05
N THR A 148 -3.56 -12.62 5.96
CA THR A 148 -2.86 -13.09 7.15
C THR A 148 -1.62 -13.90 6.78
N CYS A 149 -1.76 -14.88 5.86
CA CYS A 149 -0.63 -15.68 5.40
C CYS A 149 0.39 -14.85 4.60
N TYR A 150 -0.07 -13.88 3.80
CA TYR A 150 0.79 -12.94 3.08
C TYR A 150 1.65 -12.10 4.04
N LEU A 151 1.02 -11.48 5.04
CA LEU A 151 1.70 -10.62 6.03
C LEU A 151 2.69 -11.41 6.88
N ASN A 152 2.31 -12.63 7.30
CA ASN A 152 3.21 -13.54 8.01
C ASN A 152 4.43 -13.91 7.18
N GLN A 153 4.24 -14.19 5.89
CA GLN A 153 5.34 -14.55 4.98
C GLN A 153 6.38 -13.44 4.84
N ILE A 154 5.96 -12.18 4.90
CA ILE A 154 6.87 -11.02 4.84
C ILE A 154 7.41 -10.60 6.22
N GLY A 155 7.20 -11.43 7.25
CA GLY A 155 7.77 -11.25 8.59
C GLY A 155 6.89 -10.50 9.59
N ILE A 156 5.69 -10.05 9.20
CA ILE A 156 4.75 -9.38 10.11
C ILE A 156 3.98 -10.44 10.89
N THR A 157 4.36 -10.65 12.14
CA THR A 157 3.75 -11.69 12.99
C THR A 157 2.66 -11.16 13.92
N ASN A 158 2.60 -9.85 14.13
CA ASN A 158 1.62 -9.22 15.00
C ASN A 158 0.50 -8.57 14.18
N VAL A 159 -0.41 -9.40 13.68
CA VAL A 159 -1.62 -8.98 12.98
C VAL A 159 -2.79 -9.12 13.95
N THR A 160 -3.50 -8.02 14.21
CA THR A 160 -4.67 -8.00 15.10
C THR A 160 -5.89 -7.49 14.36
N GLU A 161 -7.06 -8.05 14.66
CA GLU A 161 -8.34 -7.60 14.14
C GLU A 161 -9.12 -6.87 15.25
N GLN A 162 -9.69 -5.71 14.92
CA GLN A 162 -10.54 -4.94 15.82
C GLN A 162 -11.84 -4.52 15.12
N SER A 163 -12.94 -4.48 15.89
CA SER A 163 -14.25 -4.05 15.39
C SER A 163 -14.30 -2.56 15.11
N ASP A 164 -13.56 -1.75 15.86
CA ASP A 164 -13.46 -0.30 15.72
C ASP A 164 -12.08 0.21 16.15
N LEU A 165 -11.85 1.52 16.03
CA LEU A 165 -10.61 2.18 16.46
C LEU A 165 -10.64 2.62 17.92
N SER A 166 -11.62 2.19 18.73
CA SER A 166 -11.76 2.67 20.10
C SER A 166 -10.68 2.05 21.01
N GLY A 167 -9.52 2.71 21.07
CA GLY A 167 -8.36 2.24 21.83
C GLY A 167 -7.00 2.54 21.20
N PHE A 168 -6.96 3.13 20.00
CA PHE A 168 -5.76 3.65 19.34
C PHE A 168 -5.75 5.18 19.32
#